data_AF-A0A0P8A0D3-F1
#
_entry.id   AF-A0A0P8A0D3-F1
#
_cell.length_a   1.000
_cell.length_b   1.000
_cell.length_c   1.000
_cell.angle_alpha   90.00
_cell.angle_beta   90.00
_cell.angle_gamma   90.00
#
_symmetry.space_group_name_H-M   'P 1'
#
loop_
_entity.id
_entity.type
_entity.pdbx_description
1 polymer ?
#
loop_
_entity_poly.entity_id
_entity_poly.type
_entity_poly.pdbx_seq_one_letter_code
_entity_poly.pdbx_strand_id
1 'polypeptide(L)'
;MGLNLFDIAVWWLVLEAIGFLTLPISYYLCRNLKDSGYSISKPFGLLLLTYISWIISIAVGYSYISIMLSLVVIAAFSFLIYIKKGSIHFEKKYIIKFEIIFLLAFLIFALIRAYSPDIYWTGGEKFMDMTFINSMLRTTGFPPLDPWMSGTVTYYYYFGYLIVSNLINITGILPSIAFNLATASFFALSFSTAFGIGFNITGRMKYGILTAFFVTIAGNLVGFFQLADIFRKENALNNMFSFNYWTSSRVIPDTINEFPYFSFLHGDLHPHMISITFQLLVILLLLNIMKSNSIDWRSILVVGLSIGFLYPLNTWDYPVYLVLAILVICCNQIFNYSKNHQIKMKFYLTSFASIAAMAAASYLLYLPYHLSYKIDKTISLVPSGRTSLIFYMAIYGLFLFLIYTFVLRNTWNFNKGIFRLSLILPGIAALITLFEARQFIFNIATNPKVNEYELLILLIPLLVLSVLSILKEKDKNNVFILILIITGVFISLFCEFLYIQDALGSADPIYIRLNTIFKMYLQNWVIWGICAGYIVFHLRDFFNSKKSMGDRSCRPHPAGFHISCFCYYRKIRQFQGCS
;
A
#
# COMPACT_ATOMS: atom_id res chain seq x y z
N MET A 1 -11.29 -4.76 -32.76
CA MET A 1 -9.85 -5.07 -32.62
C MET A 1 -9.62 -5.50 -31.19
N GLY A 2 -9.69 -6.81 -30.91
CA GLY A 2 -9.48 -7.35 -29.57
C GLY A 2 -7.99 -7.49 -29.23
N LEU A 3 -7.67 -7.63 -27.95
CA LEU A 3 -6.33 -7.98 -27.47
C LEU A 3 -5.80 -9.23 -28.19
N ASN A 4 -4.71 -9.10 -28.94
CA ASN A 4 -4.03 -10.25 -29.53
C ASN A 4 -3.20 -10.96 -28.45
N LEU A 5 -3.23 -12.29 -28.42
CA LEU A 5 -2.38 -13.11 -27.54
C LEU A 5 -0.90 -12.76 -27.68
N PHE A 6 -0.47 -12.38 -28.89
CA PHE A 6 0.88 -11.91 -29.15
C PHE A 6 1.22 -10.64 -28.35
N ASP A 7 0.35 -9.62 -28.37
CA ASP A 7 0.56 -8.37 -27.64
C ASP A 7 0.62 -8.60 -26.13
N ILE A 8 -0.28 -9.46 -25.62
CA ILE A 8 -0.29 -9.87 -24.20
C ILE A 8 1.05 -10.52 -23.83
N ALA A 9 1.55 -11.44 -24.66
CA ALA A 9 2.79 -12.16 -24.40
C ALA A 9 4.01 -11.23 -24.46
N VAL A 10 4.12 -10.37 -25.47
CA VAL A 10 5.22 -9.40 -25.60
C VAL A 10 5.25 -8.44 -24.42
N TRP A 11 4.09 -7.89 -24.04
CA TRP A 11 3.98 -6.97 -22.91
C TRP A 11 4.40 -7.64 -21.60
N TRP A 12 3.89 -8.86 -21.34
CA TRP A 12 4.27 -9.63 -20.16
C TRP A 12 5.77 -9.96 -20.14
N LEU A 13 6.34 -10.41 -21.27
CA LEU A 13 7.77 -10.70 -21.37
C LEU A 13 8.66 -9.49 -21.10
N VAL A 14 8.25 -8.28 -21.53
CA VAL A 14 8.98 -7.05 -21.22
C VAL A 14 8.95 -6.74 -19.72
N LEU A 15 7.81 -6.93 -19.05
CA LEU A 15 7.72 -6.79 -17.59
C LEU A 15 8.60 -7.81 -16.85
N GLU A 16 8.63 -9.06 -17.33
CA GLU A 16 9.53 -10.10 -16.81
C GLU A 16 10.98 -9.71 -16.99
N ALA A 17 11.37 -9.30 -18.20
CA ALA A 17 12.73 -8.90 -18.52
C ALA A 17 13.20 -7.74 -17.62
N ILE A 18 12.37 -6.71 -17.43
CA ILE A 18 12.67 -5.60 -16.53
C ILE A 18 12.83 -6.09 -15.08
N GLY A 19 11.97 -6.99 -14.61
CA GLY A 19 12.07 -7.58 -13.27
C GLY A 19 13.34 -8.41 -13.06
N PHE A 20 13.68 -9.29 -14.00
CA PHE A 20 14.91 -10.09 -13.93
C PHE A 20 16.17 -9.22 -14.02
N LEU A 21 16.12 -8.16 -14.84
CA LEU A 21 17.22 -7.22 -14.98
C LEU A 21 17.55 -6.53 -13.65
N THR A 22 16.54 -6.19 -12.85
CA THR A 22 16.73 -5.49 -11.56
C THR A 22 16.85 -6.42 -10.36
N LEU A 23 16.62 -7.72 -10.56
CA LEU A 23 16.65 -8.73 -9.50
C LEU A 23 17.96 -8.73 -8.68
N PRO A 24 19.17 -8.59 -9.26
CA PRO A 24 20.40 -8.50 -8.47
C PRO A 24 20.43 -7.29 -7.51
N ILE A 25 19.90 -6.15 -7.96
CA ILE A 25 19.83 -4.93 -7.16
C ILE A 25 18.85 -5.14 -6.00
N SER A 26 17.63 -5.60 -6.31
CA SER A 26 16.59 -5.87 -5.31
C SER A 26 17.03 -6.90 -4.28
N TYR A 27 17.72 -7.97 -4.71
CA TYR A 27 18.25 -9.00 -3.83
C TYR A 27 19.18 -8.47 -2.76
N TYR A 28 20.15 -7.64 -3.18
CA TYR A 28 21.13 -7.09 -2.26
C TYR A 28 20.52 -6.09 -1.28
N LEU A 29 19.59 -5.25 -1.76
CA LEU A 29 18.91 -4.26 -0.93
C LEU A 29 17.99 -4.90 0.11
N CYS A 30 17.25 -5.94 -0.29
CA CYS A 30 16.20 -6.58 0.51
C CYS A 30 16.63 -7.90 1.17
N ARG A 31 17.93 -8.07 1.45
CA ARG A 31 18.48 -9.27 2.10
C ARG A 31 17.89 -9.62 3.48
N ASN A 32 17.23 -8.67 4.17
CA ASN A 32 16.57 -8.96 5.45
C ASN A 32 15.15 -9.54 5.29
N LEU A 33 14.66 -9.62 4.06
CA LEU A 33 13.36 -10.17 3.70
C LEU A 33 13.47 -11.66 3.36
N LYS A 34 12.39 -12.42 3.57
CA LYS A 34 12.33 -13.87 3.32
C LYS A 34 12.31 -14.22 1.84
N ASP A 35 11.74 -13.34 1.00
CA ASP A 35 11.77 -13.48 -0.46
C ASP A 35 13.01 -12.82 -1.09
N SER A 36 13.91 -12.27 -0.27
CA SER A 36 15.09 -11.53 -0.69
C SER A 36 14.80 -10.53 -1.81
N GLY A 37 13.69 -9.77 -1.72
CA GLY A 37 13.37 -8.72 -2.69
C GLY A 37 12.82 -9.17 -4.03
N TYR A 38 12.45 -10.45 -4.19
CA TYR A 38 11.88 -10.96 -5.43
C TYR A 38 10.57 -10.23 -5.79
N SER A 39 9.68 -10.02 -4.82
CA SER A 39 8.37 -9.39 -5.04
C SER A 39 8.42 -7.94 -5.53
N ILE A 40 9.49 -7.20 -5.23
CA ILE A 40 9.66 -5.81 -5.65
C ILE A 40 10.52 -5.65 -6.90
N SER A 41 11.11 -6.72 -7.43
CA SER A 41 11.99 -6.65 -8.61
C SER A 41 11.32 -5.91 -9.79
N LYS A 42 10.11 -6.32 -10.17
CA LYS A 42 9.34 -5.71 -11.26
C LYS A 42 8.94 -4.25 -10.97
N PRO A 43 8.26 -3.89 -9.86
CA PRO A 43 7.98 -2.49 -9.53
C PRO A 43 9.22 -1.60 -9.46
N PHE A 44 10.30 -2.09 -8.84
CA PHE A 44 11.54 -1.34 -8.71
C PHE A 44 12.24 -1.17 -10.06
N GLY A 45 12.14 -2.15 -10.95
CA GLY A 45 12.63 -2.02 -12.32
C GLY A 45 11.89 -0.98 -13.13
N LEU A 46 10.56 -0.90 -13.01
CA LEU A 46 9.78 0.17 -13.63
C LEU A 46 10.13 1.55 -13.07
N LEU A 47 10.37 1.65 -11.76
CA LEU A 47 10.83 2.89 -11.12
C LEU A 47 12.18 3.32 -11.69
N LEU A 48 13.18 2.43 -11.69
CA LEU A 48 14.52 2.72 -12.18
C LEU A 48 14.52 3.06 -13.67
N LEU A 49 13.79 2.30 -14.48
CA LEU A 49 13.66 2.56 -15.92
C LEU A 49 13.12 3.97 -16.16
N THR A 50 12.02 4.32 -15.47
CA THR A 50 11.36 5.62 -15.60
C THR A 50 12.25 6.76 -15.12
N TYR A 51 12.87 6.61 -13.95
CA TYR A 51 13.74 7.63 -13.38
C TYR A 51 14.98 7.86 -14.26
N ILE A 52 15.68 6.80 -14.66
CA ILE A 52 16.90 6.91 -15.45
C ILE A 52 16.57 7.41 -16.86
N SER A 53 15.47 6.96 -17.48
CA SER A 53 15.05 7.48 -18.79
C SER A 53 14.72 8.96 -18.70
N TRP A 54 14.05 9.39 -17.64
CA TRP A 54 13.74 10.80 -17.43
C TRP A 54 15.02 11.64 -17.29
N ILE A 55 15.97 11.22 -16.46
CA ILE A 55 17.25 11.93 -16.28
C ILE A 55 18.07 11.99 -17.57
N ILE A 56 18.23 10.88 -18.29
CA ILE A 56 18.96 10.87 -19.58
C ILE A 56 18.28 11.78 -20.60
N SER A 57 16.94 11.82 -20.59
CA SER A 57 16.16 12.64 -21.51
C SER A 57 16.28 14.14 -21.26
N ILE A 58 16.66 14.57 -20.05
CA ILE A 58 16.99 15.97 -19.78
C ILE A 58 18.25 16.39 -20.57
N ALA A 59 19.21 15.46 -20.75
CA ALA A 59 20.46 15.75 -21.45
C ALA A 59 20.40 15.52 -22.97
N VAL A 60 19.73 14.45 -23.42
CA VAL A 60 19.78 13.98 -24.82
C VAL A 60 18.41 14.05 -25.52
N GLY A 61 17.34 14.36 -24.78
CA GLY A 61 15.97 14.29 -25.27
C GLY A 61 15.32 12.92 -25.04
N TYR A 62 13.99 12.91 -24.90
CA TYR A 62 13.19 11.69 -24.72
C TYR A 62 13.01 10.99 -26.06
N SER A 63 13.44 9.72 -26.12
CA SER A 63 13.36 8.89 -27.32
C SER A 63 13.51 7.41 -26.97
N TYR A 64 13.31 6.53 -27.95
CA TYR A 64 13.63 5.11 -27.81
C TYR A 64 15.08 4.87 -27.34
N ILE A 65 16.02 5.69 -27.83
CA ILE A 65 17.45 5.58 -27.47
C ILE A 65 17.65 5.87 -25.98
N SER A 66 17.01 6.90 -25.43
CA SER A 66 17.17 7.21 -24.00
C SER A 66 16.61 6.10 -23.11
N ILE A 67 15.53 5.43 -23.53
CA ILE A 67 14.97 4.27 -22.82
C ILE A 67 15.92 3.06 -22.90
N MET A 68 16.50 2.77 -24.07
CA MET A 68 17.46 1.67 -24.22
C MET A 68 18.74 1.91 -23.42
N LEU A 69 19.26 3.15 -23.41
CA LEU A 69 20.40 3.52 -22.58
C LEU A 69 20.10 3.30 -21.09
N SER A 70 18.88 3.61 -20.62
CA SER A 70 18.47 3.31 -19.25
C SER A 70 18.52 1.82 -18.93
N LEU A 71 18.04 0.96 -19.83
CA LEU A 71 18.12 -0.50 -19.65
C LEU A 71 19.58 -0.96 -19.60
N VAL A 72 20.47 -0.41 -20.44
CA VAL A 72 21.91 -0.72 -20.41
C VAL A 72 22.53 -0.29 -19.08
N VAL A 73 22.21 0.90 -18.56
CA VAL A 73 22.69 1.37 -17.26
C VAL A 73 22.23 0.42 -16.15
N ILE A 74 20.95 0.06 -16.12
CA ILE A 74 20.41 -0.89 -15.13
C ILE A 74 21.11 -2.24 -15.25
N ALA A 75 21.28 -2.77 -16.47
CA ALA A 75 21.98 -4.02 -16.74
C ALA A 75 23.41 -4.01 -16.21
N ALA A 76 24.16 -2.93 -16.48
CA ALA A 76 25.54 -2.76 -16.05
C ALA A 76 25.63 -2.72 -14.52
N PHE A 77 24.77 -1.96 -13.84
CA PHE A 77 24.73 -1.91 -12.38
C PHE A 77 24.37 -3.27 -11.77
N SER A 78 23.37 -3.96 -12.31
CA SER A 78 22.98 -5.30 -11.87
C SER A 78 24.11 -6.32 -12.05
N PHE A 79 24.80 -6.28 -13.19
CA PHE A 79 25.94 -7.15 -13.47
C PHE A 79 27.14 -6.88 -12.55
N LEU A 80 27.46 -5.61 -12.29
CA LEU A 80 28.51 -5.23 -11.35
C LEU A 80 28.22 -5.70 -9.92
N ILE A 81 26.96 -5.63 -9.48
CA ILE A 81 26.54 -6.16 -8.18
C ILE A 81 26.70 -7.68 -8.16
N TYR A 82 26.26 -8.36 -9.22
CA TYR A 82 26.37 -9.82 -9.35
C TYR A 82 27.83 -10.28 -9.25
N ILE A 83 28.76 -9.65 -9.98
CA ILE A 83 30.19 -10.00 -9.91
C ILE A 83 30.75 -9.74 -8.50
N LYS A 84 30.44 -8.58 -7.89
CA LYS A 84 31.04 -8.21 -6.59
C LYS A 84 30.48 -8.96 -5.40
N LYS A 85 29.23 -9.43 -5.48
CA LYS A 85 28.51 -10.05 -4.34
C LYS A 85 28.28 -11.55 -4.51
N GLY A 86 28.56 -12.10 -5.69
CA GLY A 86 28.43 -13.51 -5.99
C GLY A 86 27.01 -13.92 -6.35
N SER A 87 26.83 -15.24 -6.49
CA SER A 87 25.60 -15.84 -6.97
C SER A 87 24.39 -15.54 -6.09
N ILE A 88 23.31 -15.15 -6.74
CA ILE A 88 22.02 -14.93 -6.11
C ILE A 88 21.36 -16.30 -5.88
N HIS A 89 21.00 -16.57 -4.63
CA HIS A 89 20.37 -17.83 -4.26
C HIS A 89 18.91 -17.58 -3.88
N PHE A 90 18.01 -18.12 -4.70
CA PHE A 90 16.59 -18.22 -4.41
C PHE A 90 16.17 -19.68 -4.42
N GLU A 91 15.25 -20.07 -3.55
CA GLU A 91 14.61 -21.37 -3.71
C GLU A 91 13.72 -21.34 -4.95
N LYS A 92 14.03 -22.19 -5.94
CA LYS A 92 13.27 -22.29 -7.21
C LYS A 92 11.75 -22.41 -6.99
N LYS A 93 11.35 -23.10 -5.92
CA LYS A 93 9.95 -23.27 -5.52
C LYS A 93 9.25 -21.94 -5.22
N TYR A 94 9.94 -20.96 -4.63
CA TYR A 94 9.34 -19.66 -4.35
C TYR A 94 9.27 -18.81 -5.62
N ILE A 95 10.33 -18.78 -6.44
CA ILE A 95 10.32 -18.09 -7.74
C ILE A 95 9.10 -18.52 -8.56
N ILE A 96 8.94 -19.82 -8.79
CA ILE A 96 7.83 -20.35 -9.59
C ILE A 96 6.47 -19.92 -9.02
N LYS A 97 6.32 -19.91 -7.69
CA LYS A 97 5.06 -19.49 -7.06
C LYS A 97 4.80 -17.99 -7.22
N PHE A 98 5.80 -17.14 -7.05
CA PHE A 98 5.65 -15.70 -7.26
C PHE A 98 5.29 -15.41 -8.73
N GLU A 99 5.92 -16.11 -9.68
CA GLU A 99 5.62 -15.95 -11.10
C GLU A 99 4.23 -16.46 -11.48
N ILE A 100 3.81 -17.63 -10.96
CA ILE A 100 2.44 -18.11 -11.18
C ILE A 100 1.43 -17.11 -10.61
N ILE A 101 1.67 -16.56 -9.42
CA ILE A 101 0.78 -15.56 -8.81
C ILE A 101 0.70 -14.30 -9.66
N PHE A 102 1.85 -13.79 -10.13
CA PHE A 102 1.90 -12.60 -10.97
C PHE A 102 1.20 -12.84 -12.33
N LEU A 103 1.53 -13.95 -13.00
CA LEU A 103 0.93 -14.31 -14.29
C LEU A 103 -0.59 -14.51 -14.18
N LEU A 104 -1.07 -15.22 -13.16
CA LEU A 104 -2.50 -15.41 -12.94
C LEU A 104 -3.20 -14.08 -12.67
N ALA A 105 -2.65 -13.23 -11.80
CA ALA A 105 -3.22 -11.91 -11.53
C ALA A 105 -3.28 -11.05 -12.80
N PHE A 106 -2.23 -11.08 -13.62
CA PHE A 106 -2.17 -10.35 -14.90
C PHE A 106 -3.20 -10.88 -15.90
N LEU A 107 -3.26 -12.19 -16.13
CA LEU A 107 -4.18 -12.80 -17.09
C LEU A 107 -5.65 -12.62 -16.68
N ILE A 108 -5.97 -12.81 -15.39
CA ILE A 108 -7.33 -12.59 -14.88
C ILE A 108 -7.76 -11.14 -15.15
N PHE A 109 -6.89 -10.17 -14.85
CA PHE A 109 -7.25 -8.77 -15.05
C PHE A 109 -7.26 -8.36 -16.52
N ALA A 110 -6.37 -8.91 -17.35
CA ALA A 110 -6.40 -8.73 -18.79
C ALA A 110 -7.70 -9.28 -19.40
N LEU A 111 -8.21 -10.41 -18.93
CA LEU A 111 -9.51 -10.97 -19.33
C LEU A 111 -10.67 -10.06 -18.92
N ILE A 112 -10.65 -9.51 -17.70
CA ILE A 112 -11.64 -8.52 -17.25
C ILE A 112 -11.63 -7.30 -18.16
N ARG A 113 -10.44 -6.77 -18.49
CA ARG A 113 -10.31 -5.63 -19.41
C ARG A 113 -10.72 -5.98 -20.84
N ALA A 114 -10.53 -7.21 -21.28
CA ALA A 114 -10.96 -7.67 -22.60
C ALA A 114 -12.49 -7.65 -22.76
N TYR A 115 -13.26 -7.78 -21.68
CA TYR A 115 -14.73 -7.67 -21.70
C TYR A 115 -15.23 -6.23 -21.88
N SER A 116 -14.49 -5.24 -21.38
CA SER A 116 -14.82 -3.81 -21.55
C SER A 116 -13.55 -3.00 -21.89
N PRO A 117 -13.01 -3.19 -23.11
CA PRO A 117 -11.73 -2.59 -23.51
C PRO A 117 -11.87 -1.13 -23.96
N ASP A 118 -13.12 -0.67 -24.15
CA ASP A 118 -13.41 0.63 -24.75
C ASP A 118 -12.87 1.79 -23.91
N ILE A 119 -12.29 2.76 -24.61
CA ILE A 119 -11.78 4.01 -24.06
C ILE A 119 -12.73 5.11 -24.57
N TYR A 120 -13.74 5.43 -23.77
CA TYR A 120 -14.84 6.31 -24.16
C TYR A 120 -15.19 7.30 -23.05
N TRP A 121 -15.82 8.41 -23.43
CA TRP A 121 -16.00 9.60 -22.60
C TRP A 121 -16.98 9.42 -21.43
N THR A 122 -17.97 8.52 -21.53
CA THR A 122 -18.86 8.19 -20.40
C THR A 122 -18.22 7.22 -19.39
N GLY A 123 -17.03 6.72 -19.68
CA GLY A 123 -16.32 5.74 -18.87
C GLY A 123 -15.43 6.30 -17.77
N GLY A 124 -15.49 7.61 -17.46
CA GLY A 124 -14.63 8.27 -16.47
C GLY A 124 -13.52 9.10 -17.13
N GLU A 125 -12.31 9.03 -16.57
CA GLU A 125 -11.16 9.84 -17.00
C GLU A 125 -10.29 9.18 -18.08
N LYS A 126 -10.68 8.00 -18.59
CA LYS A 126 -9.90 7.24 -19.60
C LYS A 126 -9.49 8.04 -20.83
N PHE A 127 -10.39 8.89 -21.34
CA PHE A 127 -10.10 9.71 -22.51
C PHE A 127 -9.00 10.73 -22.21
N MET A 128 -9.01 11.30 -21.01
CA MET A 128 -7.97 12.21 -20.52
C MET A 128 -6.64 11.46 -20.34
N ASP A 129 -6.63 10.30 -19.66
CA ASP A 129 -5.44 9.49 -19.45
C ASP A 129 -4.78 9.07 -20.78
N MET A 130 -5.60 8.60 -21.73
CA MET A 130 -5.14 8.23 -23.07
C MET A 130 -4.55 9.43 -23.82
N THR A 131 -5.14 10.60 -23.66
CA THR A 131 -4.65 11.84 -24.27
C THR A 131 -3.28 12.21 -23.71
N PHE A 132 -3.08 12.09 -22.40
CA PHE A 132 -1.77 12.32 -21.77
C PHE A 132 -0.72 11.29 -22.21
N ILE A 133 -1.07 10.01 -22.34
CA ILE A 133 -0.17 8.98 -22.87
C ILE A 133 0.26 9.33 -24.30
N ASN A 134 -0.68 9.73 -25.17
CA ASN A 134 -0.33 10.14 -26.53
C ASN A 134 0.53 11.41 -26.58
N SER A 135 0.30 12.37 -25.68
CA SER A 135 1.18 13.54 -25.54
C SER A 135 2.59 13.13 -25.12
N MET A 136 2.70 12.23 -24.14
CA MET A 136 3.98 11.69 -23.68
C MET A 136 4.75 10.96 -24.78
N LEU A 137 4.08 10.17 -25.62
CA LEU A 137 4.72 9.46 -26.74
C LEU A 137 5.27 10.39 -27.83
N ARG A 138 4.75 11.62 -27.94
CA ARG A 138 5.21 12.64 -28.90
C ARG A 138 6.22 13.61 -28.31
N THR A 139 6.45 13.52 -27.01
CA THR A 139 7.32 14.44 -26.28
C THR A 139 8.79 14.16 -26.61
N THR A 140 9.58 15.21 -26.79
CA THR A 140 11.04 15.11 -26.99
C THR A 140 11.85 15.64 -25.80
N GLY A 141 11.20 16.32 -24.83
CA GLY A 141 11.84 16.88 -23.65
C GLY A 141 10.82 17.13 -22.53
N PHE A 142 11.30 17.30 -21.29
CA PHE A 142 10.43 17.49 -20.13
C PHE A 142 10.48 18.95 -19.65
N PRO A 143 9.36 19.52 -19.15
CA PRO A 143 8.02 18.92 -19.03
C PRO A 143 7.31 18.68 -20.38
N PRO A 144 6.39 17.71 -20.47
CA PRO A 144 5.66 17.40 -21.69
C PRO A 144 4.67 18.51 -22.07
N LEU A 145 4.32 18.59 -23.35
CA LEU A 145 3.32 19.56 -23.84
C LEU A 145 1.93 19.24 -23.29
N ASP A 146 1.17 20.29 -22.98
CA ASP A 146 -0.23 20.14 -22.57
C ASP A 146 -1.10 19.82 -23.81
N PRO A 147 -1.80 18.68 -23.83
CA PRO A 147 -2.60 18.31 -24.99
C PRO A 147 -3.92 19.09 -25.11
N TRP A 148 -4.33 19.81 -24.06
CA TRP A 148 -5.58 20.58 -24.02
C TRP A 148 -5.36 22.09 -24.23
N MET A 149 -4.14 22.58 -23.98
CA MET A 149 -3.79 24.00 -24.13
C MET A 149 -2.53 24.19 -25.00
N SER A 150 -2.74 24.52 -26.27
CA SER A 150 -1.66 24.70 -27.25
C SER A 150 -0.61 25.72 -26.80
N GLY A 151 0.67 25.40 -26.99
CA GLY A 151 1.80 26.26 -26.63
C GLY A 151 2.16 26.25 -25.14
N THR A 152 1.48 25.44 -24.33
CA THR A 152 1.77 25.27 -22.90
C THR A 152 2.28 23.87 -22.59
N VAL A 153 2.82 23.69 -21.38
CA VAL A 153 3.30 22.41 -20.86
C VAL A 153 2.39 21.94 -19.73
N THR A 154 2.27 20.62 -19.58
CA THR A 154 1.51 20.02 -18.48
C THR A 154 2.42 19.62 -17.34
N TYR A 155 2.01 20.01 -16.14
CA TYR A 155 2.67 19.67 -14.89
C TYR A 155 1.95 18.53 -14.16
N TYR A 156 0.84 18.03 -14.71
CA TYR A 156 -0.05 17.10 -14.04
C TYR A 156 0.50 15.66 -14.03
N TYR A 157 1.09 15.25 -12.91
CA TYR A 157 1.40 13.85 -12.56
C TYR A 157 1.99 12.99 -13.69
N TYR A 158 2.85 13.58 -14.53
CA TYR A 158 3.19 12.97 -15.81
C TYR A 158 4.04 11.70 -15.69
N PHE A 159 4.58 11.39 -14.49
CA PHE A 159 5.35 10.16 -14.27
C PHE A 159 4.51 8.90 -14.46
N GLY A 160 3.21 8.93 -14.13
CA GLY A 160 2.30 7.80 -14.37
C GLY A 160 2.27 7.44 -15.86
N TYR A 161 2.05 8.45 -16.70
CA TYR A 161 2.01 8.29 -18.14
C TYR A 161 3.39 8.00 -18.75
N LEU A 162 4.48 8.50 -18.15
CA LEU A 162 5.84 8.19 -18.57
C LEU A 162 6.18 6.71 -18.40
N ILE A 163 5.78 6.08 -17.28
CA ILE A 163 5.98 4.63 -17.07
C ILE A 163 5.31 3.85 -18.22
N VAL A 164 4.07 4.20 -18.54
CA VAL A 164 3.29 3.53 -19.59
C VAL A 164 3.90 3.80 -20.97
N SER A 165 4.33 5.03 -21.24
CA SER A 165 4.96 5.44 -22.50
C SER A 165 6.29 4.72 -22.73
N ASN A 166 7.08 4.51 -21.68
CA ASN A 166 8.30 3.70 -21.75
C ASN A 166 7.98 2.27 -22.19
N LEU A 167 6.95 1.65 -21.61
CA LEU A 167 6.55 0.29 -21.98
C LEU A 167 6.00 0.22 -23.42
N ILE A 168 5.22 1.21 -23.86
CA ILE A 168 4.74 1.32 -25.24
C ILE A 168 5.91 1.42 -26.21
N ASN A 169 6.89 2.30 -25.94
CA ASN A 169 8.05 2.47 -26.82
C ASN A 169 8.93 1.20 -26.90
N ILE A 170 9.07 0.44 -25.81
CA ILE A 170 9.84 -0.82 -25.81
C ILE A 170 9.10 -1.91 -26.59
N THR A 171 7.79 -2.03 -26.39
CA THR A 171 6.98 -3.12 -26.95
C THR A 171 6.53 -2.87 -28.39
N GLY A 172 6.41 -1.60 -28.79
CA GLY A 172 5.82 -1.22 -30.08
C GLY A 172 4.31 -1.46 -30.17
N ILE A 173 3.64 -1.78 -29.05
CA ILE A 173 2.20 -2.07 -29.01
C ILE A 173 1.40 -0.76 -29.15
N LEU A 174 0.29 -0.82 -29.89
CA LEU A 174 -0.61 0.32 -30.06
C LEU A 174 -1.08 0.88 -28.71
N PRO A 175 -1.11 2.21 -28.49
CA PRO A 175 -1.50 2.81 -27.22
C PRO A 175 -2.88 2.37 -26.70
N SER A 176 -3.84 2.12 -27.59
CA SER A 176 -5.19 1.63 -27.24
C SER A 176 -5.20 0.24 -26.61
N ILE A 177 -4.30 -0.64 -27.05
CA ILE A 177 -4.13 -1.98 -26.49
C ILE A 177 -3.29 -1.89 -25.22
N ALA A 178 -2.18 -1.15 -25.28
CA ALA A 178 -1.27 -0.95 -24.16
C ALA A 178 -1.93 -0.31 -22.94
N PHE A 179 -2.90 0.59 -23.13
CA PHE A 179 -3.69 1.17 -22.04
C PHE A 179 -4.34 0.10 -21.17
N ASN A 180 -5.02 -0.87 -21.80
CA ASN A 180 -5.69 -1.97 -21.11
C ASN A 180 -4.68 -2.96 -20.48
N LEU A 181 -3.57 -3.25 -21.17
CA LEU A 181 -2.49 -4.08 -20.64
C LEU A 181 -1.80 -3.44 -19.44
N ALA A 182 -1.60 -2.13 -19.46
CA ALA A 182 -1.02 -1.37 -18.35
C ALA A 182 -1.92 -1.42 -17.12
N THR A 183 -3.24 -1.24 -17.26
CA THR A 183 -4.20 -1.42 -16.14
C THR A 183 -4.06 -2.82 -15.53
N ALA A 184 -4.03 -3.88 -16.35
CA ALA A 184 -3.85 -5.25 -15.87
C ALA A 184 -2.48 -5.46 -15.19
N SER A 185 -1.44 -4.79 -15.69
CA SER A 185 -0.08 -4.86 -15.15
C SER A 185 0.00 -4.25 -13.76
N PHE A 186 -0.56 -3.04 -13.56
CA PHE A 186 -0.51 -2.38 -12.25
C PHE A 186 -1.38 -3.10 -11.21
N PHE A 187 -2.48 -3.75 -11.62
CA PHE A 187 -3.19 -4.68 -10.73
C PHE A 187 -2.27 -5.84 -10.33
N ALA A 188 -1.65 -6.53 -11.30
CA ALA A 188 -0.81 -7.70 -11.03
C ALA A 188 0.44 -7.36 -10.20
N LEU A 189 1.07 -6.22 -10.47
CA LEU A 189 2.21 -5.70 -9.70
C LEU A 189 1.81 -5.36 -8.27
N SER A 190 0.66 -4.70 -8.08
CA SER A 190 0.12 -4.40 -6.75
C SER A 190 -0.23 -5.68 -6.00
N PHE A 191 -0.89 -6.63 -6.65
CA PHE A 191 -1.24 -7.92 -6.08
C PHE A 191 0.01 -8.71 -5.64
N SER A 192 1.01 -8.83 -6.52
CA SER A 192 2.26 -9.55 -6.25
C SER A 192 3.10 -8.89 -5.15
N THR A 193 3.15 -7.55 -5.12
CA THR A 193 3.89 -6.81 -4.09
C THR A 193 3.20 -6.90 -2.73
N ALA A 194 1.87 -6.74 -2.67
CA ALA A 194 1.09 -6.95 -1.45
C ALA A 194 1.20 -8.40 -0.93
N PHE A 195 1.20 -9.36 -1.85
CA PHE A 195 1.49 -10.77 -1.55
C PHE A 195 2.88 -10.94 -0.93
N GLY A 196 3.89 -10.29 -1.50
CA GLY A 196 5.26 -10.24 -1.00
C GLY A 196 5.35 -9.66 0.41
N ILE A 197 4.63 -8.57 0.72
CA ILE A 197 4.57 -7.97 2.07
C ILE A 197 4.01 -9.00 3.06
N GLY A 198 2.84 -9.58 2.77
CA GLY A 198 2.21 -10.58 3.65
C GLY A 198 3.10 -11.81 3.87
N PHE A 199 3.75 -12.31 2.82
CA PHE A 199 4.72 -13.41 2.92
C PHE A 199 5.95 -13.03 3.75
N ASN A 200 6.51 -11.84 3.56
CA ASN A 200 7.71 -11.41 4.26
C ASN A 200 7.49 -11.19 5.75
N ILE A 201 6.30 -10.73 6.15
CA ILE A 201 5.96 -10.55 7.57
C ILE A 201 5.66 -11.92 8.21
N THR A 202 4.83 -12.76 7.58
CA THR A 202 4.31 -13.99 8.19
C THR A 202 5.16 -15.24 7.95
N GLY A 203 5.94 -15.27 6.87
CA GLY A 203 6.63 -16.47 6.35
C GLY A 203 5.74 -17.52 5.69
N ARG A 204 4.48 -17.20 5.42
CA ARG A 204 3.50 -18.19 4.93
C ARG A 204 2.73 -17.65 3.73
N MET A 205 2.80 -18.39 2.61
CA MET A 205 2.18 -17.98 1.32
C MET A 205 0.68 -17.68 1.44
N LYS A 206 -0.08 -18.46 2.22
CA LYS A 206 -1.53 -18.24 2.41
C LYS A 206 -1.85 -16.82 2.91
N TYR A 207 -1.02 -16.29 3.80
CA TYR A 207 -1.24 -14.95 4.34
C TYR A 207 -0.68 -13.86 3.42
N GLY A 208 0.28 -14.19 2.56
CA GLY A 208 0.56 -13.36 1.38
C GLY A 208 -0.70 -13.17 0.53
N ILE A 209 -1.38 -14.27 0.16
CA ILE A 209 -2.61 -14.20 -0.67
C ILE A 209 -3.69 -13.39 0.05
N LEU A 210 -3.86 -13.61 1.36
CA LEU A 210 -4.83 -12.87 2.15
C LEU A 210 -4.51 -11.37 2.23
N THR A 211 -3.24 -11.00 2.38
CA THR A 211 -2.81 -9.60 2.33
C THR A 211 -3.10 -9.00 0.95
N ALA A 212 -2.76 -9.70 -0.13
CA ALA A 212 -3.06 -9.23 -1.49
C ALA A 212 -4.57 -9.03 -1.71
N PHE A 213 -5.40 -9.96 -1.21
CA PHE A 213 -6.85 -9.84 -1.24
C PHE A 213 -7.35 -8.58 -0.52
N PHE A 214 -6.95 -8.34 0.74
CA PHE A 214 -7.40 -7.17 1.48
C PHE A 214 -6.97 -5.85 0.85
N VAL A 215 -5.78 -5.81 0.25
CA VAL A 215 -5.25 -4.61 -0.40
C VAL A 215 -5.93 -4.35 -1.74
N THR A 216 -6.09 -5.36 -2.59
CA THR A 216 -6.42 -5.15 -4.02
C THR A 216 -7.80 -5.60 -4.47
N ILE A 217 -8.47 -6.48 -3.72
CA ILE A 217 -9.74 -7.12 -4.12
C ILE A 217 -10.88 -6.80 -3.15
N ALA A 218 -10.61 -6.69 -1.85
CA ALA A 218 -11.65 -6.48 -0.86
C ALA A 218 -12.43 -5.18 -1.12
N GLY A 219 -13.76 -5.28 -1.01
CA GLY A 219 -14.67 -4.13 -1.03
C GLY A 219 -15.11 -3.73 0.37
N ASN A 220 -15.82 -2.61 0.46
CA ASN A 220 -16.35 -2.09 1.72
C ASN A 220 -17.69 -2.74 2.13
N LEU A 221 -18.20 -2.35 3.31
CA LEU A 221 -19.42 -2.95 3.86
C LEU A 221 -20.68 -2.55 3.06
N VAL A 222 -20.67 -1.42 2.35
CA VAL A 222 -21.80 -1.01 1.51
C VAL A 222 -22.02 -2.02 0.39
N GLY A 223 -20.96 -2.41 -0.32
CA GLY A 223 -21.02 -3.46 -1.34
C GLY A 223 -21.45 -4.81 -0.76
N PHE A 224 -20.99 -5.15 0.44
CA PHE A 224 -21.42 -6.37 1.14
C PHE A 224 -22.93 -6.37 1.44
N PHE A 225 -23.46 -5.28 2.01
CA PHE A 225 -24.89 -5.18 2.32
C PHE A 225 -25.75 -5.16 1.06
N GLN A 226 -25.28 -4.55 -0.02
CA GLN A 226 -25.96 -4.60 -1.31
C GLN A 226 -26.05 -6.03 -1.86
N LEU A 227 -24.95 -6.79 -1.82
CA LEU A 227 -24.95 -8.20 -2.21
C LEU A 227 -25.87 -9.02 -1.30
N ALA A 228 -25.82 -8.81 0.01
CA ALA A 228 -26.68 -9.52 0.97
C ALA A 228 -28.17 -9.27 0.70
N ASP A 229 -28.57 -8.04 0.36
CA ASP A 229 -29.96 -7.73 0.00
C ASP A 229 -30.36 -8.37 -1.34
N ILE A 230 -29.47 -8.39 -2.34
CA ILE A 230 -29.69 -9.08 -3.63
C ILE A 230 -29.93 -10.58 -3.41
N PHE A 231 -29.11 -11.24 -2.59
CA PHE A 231 -29.23 -12.68 -2.31
C PHE A 231 -30.44 -13.03 -1.42
N ARG A 232 -31.01 -12.05 -0.70
CA ARG A 232 -32.21 -12.25 0.13
C ARG A 232 -33.50 -12.22 -0.70
N LYS A 233 -33.50 -11.53 -1.84
CA LYS A 233 -34.66 -11.40 -2.74
C LYS A 233 -34.81 -12.63 -3.65
N GLU A 234 -36.04 -12.95 -4.05
CA GLU A 234 -36.30 -13.97 -5.07
C GLU A 234 -35.61 -13.60 -6.40
N ASN A 235 -35.21 -14.60 -7.18
CA ASN A 235 -34.42 -14.43 -8.42
C ASN A 235 -33.07 -13.70 -8.24
N ALA A 236 -32.33 -14.03 -7.18
CA ALA A 236 -31.03 -13.44 -6.86
C ALA A 236 -30.04 -13.35 -8.05
N LEU A 237 -29.98 -14.36 -8.92
CA LEU A 237 -29.09 -14.35 -10.10
C LEU A 237 -29.42 -13.24 -11.09
N ASN A 238 -30.70 -12.98 -11.36
CA ASN A 238 -31.11 -11.88 -12.24
C ASN A 238 -30.88 -10.53 -11.56
N ASN A 239 -31.04 -10.47 -10.24
CA ASN A 239 -30.80 -9.27 -9.45
C ASN A 239 -29.31 -8.95 -9.26
N MET A 240 -28.38 -9.86 -9.56
CA MET A 240 -26.93 -9.57 -9.51
C MET A 240 -26.55 -8.44 -10.48
N PHE A 241 -27.26 -8.30 -11.60
CA PHE A 241 -27.05 -7.20 -12.55
C PHE A 241 -27.50 -5.84 -12.01
N SER A 242 -28.28 -5.79 -10.91
CA SER A 242 -28.66 -4.55 -10.24
C SER A 242 -27.62 -4.05 -9.23
N PHE A 243 -26.48 -4.73 -9.08
CA PHE A 243 -25.41 -4.29 -8.19
C PHE A 243 -24.87 -2.92 -8.65
N ASN A 244 -25.08 -1.90 -7.82
CA ASN A 244 -24.60 -0.55 -8.10
C ASN A 244 -23.18 -0.37 -7.53
N TYR A 245 -22.23 -0.59 -8.41
CA TYR A 245 -20.82 -0.42 -8.15
C TYR A 245 -20.42 1.00 -7.71
N TRP A 246 -21.06 2.05 -8.26
CA TRP A 246 -20.74 3.45 -7.93
C TRP A 246 -21.09 3.82 -6.50
N THR A 247 -22.20 3.29 -5.97
CA THR A 247 -22.63 3.56 -4.58
C THR A 247 -21.56 3.17 -3.57
N SER A 248 -20.81 2.09 -3.85
CA SER A 248 -19.72 1.65 -2.98
C SER A 248 -18.50 2.59 -3.00
N SER A 249 -18.40 3.49 -3.97
CA SER A 249 -17.28 4.44 -4.10
C SER A 249 -17.63 5.88 -3.70
N ARG A 250 -18.89 6.14 -3.34
CA ARG A 250 -19.42 7.46 -2.98
C ARG A 250 -20.24 7.37 -1.69
N VAL A 251 -19.64 6.73 -0.68
CA VAL A 251 -20.30 6.43 0.61
C VAL A 251 -20.44 7.68 1.48
N ILE A 252 -19.46 8.59 1.42
CA ILE A 252 -19.48 9.85 2.18
C ILE A 252 -20.04 10.91 1.23
N PRO A 253 -21.09 11.66 1.64
CA PRO A 253 -21.68 12.72 0.83
C PRO A 253 -20.64 13.72 0.30
N ASP A 254 -20.86 14.23 -0.91
CA ASP A 254 -20.04 15.28 -1.55
C ASP A 254 -18.54 14.94 -1.71
N THR A 255 -18.20 13.65 -1.64
CA THR A 255 -16.81 13.19 -1.70
C THR A 255 -16.67 11.91 -2.53
N ILE A 256 -15.43 11.57 -2.84
CA ILE A 256 -15.01 10.38 -3.56
C ILE A 256 -14.25 9.51 -2.57
N ASN A 257 -14.63 8.24 -2.40
CA ASN A 257 -13.97 7.30 -1.48
C ASN A 257 -13.77 5.92 -2.10
N GLU A 258 -12.97 5.92 -3.17
CA GLU A 258 -12.58 4.70 -3.87
C GLU A 258 -11.62 3.84 -3.04
N PHE A 259 -11.62 2.56 -3.36
CA PHE A 259 -10.68 1.56 -2.84
C PHE A 259 -10.00 0.86 -4.04
N PRO A 260 -8.86 0.19 -3.85
CA PRO A 260 -8.03 -0.27 -4.97
C PRO A 260 -8.77 -1.13 -5.99
N TYR A 261 -9.62 -2.07 -5.56
CA TYR A 261 -10.42 -2.87 -6.47
C TYR A 261 -11.32 -2.00 -7.36
N PHE A 262 -11.87 -0.92 -6.81
CA PHE A 262 -12.67 0.02 -7.57
C PHE A 262 -11.81 0.70 -8.65
N SER A 263 -10.70 1.32 -8.28
CA SER A 263 -9.88 2.06 -9.25
C SER A 263 -9.33 1.14 -10.35
N PHE A 264 -8.92 -0.09 -10.02
CA PHE A 264 -8.48 -1.07 -11.02
C PHE A 264 -9.63 -1.51 -11.95
N LEU A 265 -10.81 -1.83 -11.40
CA LEU A 265 -11.93 -2.33 -12.19
C LEU A 265 -12.52 -1.24 -13.09
N HIS A 266 -12.60 0.00 -12.59
CA HIS A 266 -12.99 1.16 -13.40
C HIS A 266 -12.05 1.30 -14.60
N GLY A 267 -10.76 1.11 -14.37
CA GLY A 267 -9.74 0.99 -15.42
C GLY A 267 -9.31 2.33 -16.00
N ASP A 268 -9.44 3.40 -15.23
CA ASP A 268 -8.79 4.67 -15.51
C ASP A 268 -7.30 4.49 -15.19
N LEU A 269 -6.43 4.68 -16.18
CA LEU A 269 -4.99 4.52 -16.03
C LEU A 269 -4.38 5.75 -15.36
N HIS A 270 -5.06 6.21 -14.32
CA HIS A 270 -4.81 7.46 -13.68
C HIS A 270 -3.61 7.34 -12.73
N PRO A 271 -2.84 8.42 -12.51
CA PRO A 271 -1.62 8.31 -11.71
C PRO A 271 -1.81 7.84 -10.26
N HIS A 272 -2.99 8.06 -9.65
CA HIS A 272 -3.30 7.54 -8.32
C HIS A 272 -3.54 6.02 -8.29
N MET A 273 -4.05 5.42 -9.38
CA MET A 273 -4.19 3.96 -9.51
C MET A 273 -2.82 3.31 -9.68
N ILE A 274 -2.00 3.92 -10.54
CA ILE A 274 -0.60 3.49 -10.78
C ILE A 274 0.22 3.57 -9.49
N SER A 275 0.01 4.63 -8.69
CA SER A 275 0.81 4.86 -7.50
C SER A 275 0.66 3.78 -6.43
N ILE A 276 -0.46 3.04 -6.39
CA ILE A 276 -0.67 1.90 -5.46
C ILE A 276 0.49 0.89 -5.53
N THR A 277 1.01 0.59 -6.73
CA THR A 277 2.16 -0.31 -6.90
C THR A 277 3.42 0.22 -6.21
N PHE A 278 3.69 1.52 -6.36
CA PHE A 278 4.91 2.15 -5.83
C PHE A 278 4.78 2.48 -4.34
N GLN A 279 3.58 2.72 -3.85
CA GLN A 279 3.26 2.76 -2.42
C GLN A 279 3.65 1.43 -1.74
N LEU A 280 3.23 0.30 -2.31
CA LEU A 280 3.57 -1.04 -1.81
C LEU A 280 5.08 -1.32 -1.87
N LEU A 281 5.76 -0.86 -2.93
CA LEU A 281 7.23 -0.90 -3.04
C LEU A 281 7.89 -0.18 -1.85
N VAL A 282 7.48 1.06 -1.55
CA VAL A 282 8.02 1.83 -0.42
C VAL A 282 7.77 1.10 0.90
N ILE A 283 6.55 0.59 1.13
CA ILE A 283 6.23 -0.15 2.37
C ILE A 283 7.13 -1.38 2.53
N LEU A 284 7.41 -2.13 1.46
CA LEU A 284 8.28 -3.31 1.55
C LEU A 284 9.75 -2.92 1.81
N LEU A 285 10.24 -1.84 1.19
CA LEU A 285 11.58 -1.31 1.48
C LEU A 285 11.70 -0.86 2.95
N LEU A 286 10.65 -0.22 3.49
CA LEU A 286 10.58 0.16 4.90
C LEU A 286 10.50 -1.07 5.83
N LEU A 287 9.79 -2.13 5.45
CA LEU A 287 9.81 -3.40 6.18
C LEU A 287 11.22 -3.99 6.24
N ASN A 288 11.98 -3.92 5.14
CA ASN A 288 13.36 -4.36 5.11
C ASN A 288 14.25 -3.55 6.08
N ILE A 289 14.09 -2.22 6.12
CA ILE A 289 14.77 -1.37 7.12
C ILE A 289 14.37 -1.79 8.53
N MET A 290 13.07 -1.98 8.79
CA MET A 290 12.57 -2.37 10.11
C MET A 290 13.20 -3.69 10.58
N LYS A 291 13.37 -4.66 9.67
CA LYS A 291 14.00 -5.96 9.96
C LYS A 291 15.51 -5.91 10.10
N SER A 292 16.16 -4.89 9.53
CA SER A 292 17.62 -4.73 9.62
C SER A 292 18.11 -4.46 11.06
N ASN A 293 19.32 -4.91 11.37
CA ASN A 293 20.00 -4.62 12.64
C ASN A 293 20.76 -3.28 12.64
N SER A 294 20.99 -2.72 11.45
CA SER A 294 21.70 -1.47 11.25
C SER A 294 21.15 -0.79 9.99
N ILE A 295 21.04 0.53 10.03
CA ILE A 295 20.65 1.31 8.86
C ILE A 295 21.82 1.40 7.89
N ASP A 296 21.61 0.89 6.68
CA ASP A 296 22.53 1.00 5.55
C ASP A 296 22.19 2.27 4.75
N TRP A 297 23.19 3.10 4.45
CA TRP A 297 23.02 4.33 3.66
C TRP A 297 22.42 4.05 2.28
N ARG A 298 22.66 2.85 1.73
CA ARG A 298 22.10 2.42 0.43
C ARG A 298 20.59 2.26 0.53
N SER A 299 20.10 1.65 1.61
CA SER A 299 18.67 1.51 1.87
C SER A 299 18.02 2.88 2.05
N ILE A 300 18.70 3.81 2.72
CA ILE A 300 18.24 5.20 2.89
C ILE A 300 18.13 5.92 1.54
N LEU A 301 19.15 5.79 0.69
CA LEU A 301 19.15 6.39 -0.63
C LEU A 301 18.04 5.82 -1.52
N VAL A 302 17.84 4.49 -1.52
CA VAL A 302 16.80 3.85 -2.33
C VAL A 302 15.40 4.18 -1.81
N VAL A 303 15.20 4.25 -0.50
CA VAL A 303 13.93 4.71 0.07
C VAL A 303 13.69 6.18 -0.27
N GLY A 304 14.71 7.04 -0.19
CA GLY A 304 14.63 8.43 -0.64
C GLY A 304 14.24 8.55 -2.11
N LEU A 305 14.93 7.82 -3.00
CA LEU A 305 14.58 7.73 -4.42
C LEU A 305 13.13 7.27 -4.63
N SER A 306 12.68 6.26 -3.88
CA SER A 306 11.33 5.70 -4.03
C SER A 306 10.23 6.60 -3.49
N ILE A 307 10.46 7.29 -2.36
CA ILE A 307 9.51 8.28 -1.83
C ILE A 307 9.45 9.50 -2.75
N GLY A 308 10.59 9.98 -3.24
CA GLY A 308 10.65 11.07 -4.21
C GLY A 308 9.90 10.75 -5.50
N PHE A 309 9.93 9.49 -5.95
CA PHE A 309 9.17 9.01 -7.13
C PHE A 309 7.66 9.18 -6.99
N LEU A 310 7.14 9.13 -5.76
CA LEU A 310 5.72 9.32 -5.50
C LEU A 310 5.28 10.77 -5.73
N TYR A 311 6.18 11.75 -5.62
CA TYR A 311 5.81 13.16 -5.79
C TYR A 311 5.30 13.50 -7.20
N PRO A 312 6.07 13.25 -8.29
CA PRO A 312 5.62 13.50 -9.66
C PRO A 312 4.61 12.45 -10.17
N LEU A 313 4.42 11.36 -9.43
CA LEU A 313 3.45 10.31 -9.76
C LEU A 313 2.08 10.63 -9.16
N ASN A 314 2.00 10.91 -7.86
CA ASN A 314 0.81 11.33 -7.15
C ASN A 314 1.24 12.11 -5.90
N THR A 315 1.25 13.44 -5.99
CA THR A 315 1.84 14.32 -4.95
C THR A 315 1.27 14.09 -3.53
N TRP A 316 0.03 13.62 -3.42
CA TRP A 316 -0.62 13.31 -2.15
C TRP A 316 0.07 12.17 -1.38
N ASP A 317 0.75 11.27 -2.07
CA ASP A 317 1.42 10.12 -1.45
C ASP A 317 2.72 10.56 -0.74
N TYR A 318 3.45 11.53 -1.31
CA TYR A 318 4.76 11.95 -0.79
C TYR A 318 4.81 12.24 0.72
N PRO A 319 3.98 13.13 1.30
CA PRO A 319 4.06 13.45 2.73
C PRO A 319 3.74 12.25 3.63
N VAL A 320 2.79 11.40 3.23
CA VAL A 320 2.37 10.23 4.00
C VAL A 320 3.49 9.22 4.10
N TYR A 321 4.12 8.89 2.97
CA TYR A 321 5.20 7.91 2.94
C TYR A 321 6.51 8.45 3.52
N LEU A 322 6.72 9.77 3.49
CA LEU A 322 7.82 10.43 4.20
C LEU A 322 7.67 10.30 5.72
N VAL A 323 6.50 10.61 6.27
CA VAL A 323 6.20 10.45 7.70
C VAL A 323 6.30 8.98 8.11
N LEU A 324 5.74 8.06 7.32
CA LEU A 324 5.85 6.63 7.56
C LEU A 324 7.32 6.19 7.65
N ALA A 325 8.17 6.65 6.74
CA ALA A 325 9.59 6.31 6.73
C ALA A 325 10.34 6.87 7.95
N ILE A 326 10.02 8.10 8.37
CA ILE A 326 10.55 8.69 9.61
C ILE A 326 10.19 7.81 10.81
N LEU A 327 8.93 7.42 10.96
CA LEU A 327 8.47 6.56 12.05
C LEU A 327 9.20 5.21 12.05
N VAL A 328 9.37 4.59 10.88
CA VAL A 328 10.09 3.32 10.74
C VAL A 328 11.56 3.43 11.12
N ILE A 329 12.26 4.48 10.65
CA ILE A 329 13.68 4.71 10.97
C ILE A 329 13.85 4.93 12.49
N CYS A 330 13.02 5.79 13.09
CA CYS A 330 13.02 6.05 14.53
C CYS A 330 12.79 4.76 15.33
N CYS A 331 11.72 4.01 15.03
CA CYS A 331 11.40 2.79 15.75
C CYS A 331 12.45 1.69 15.55
N ASN A 332 12.98 1.50 14.33
CA ASN A 332 14.03 0.52 14.08
C ASN A 332 15.26 0.77 14.97
N GLN A 333 15.69 2.02 15.07
CA GLN A 333 16.83 2.35 15.92
C GLN A 333 16.52 2.14 17.40
N ILE A 334 15.34 2.54 17.89
CA ILE A 334 14.95 2.34 19.30
C ILE A 334 15.04 0.86 19.66
N PHE A 335 14.55 -0.01 18.77
CA PHE A 335 14.60 -1.46 18.93
C PHE A 335 16.02 -2.04 18.95
N ASN A 336 16.89 -1.57 18.05
CA ASN A 336 18.26 -2.07 17.96
C ASN A 336 19.12 -1.59 19.15
N TYR A 337 18.88 -0.39 19.68
CA TYR A 337 19.63 0.16 20.83
C TYR A 337 19.14 -0.32 22.19
N SER A 338 17.83 -0.56 22.36
CA SER A 338 17.26 -1.11 23.62
C SER A 338 17.92 -2.45 24.00
N LYS A 339 18.32 -3.27 23.02
CA LYS A 339 19.09 -4.51 23.28
C LYS A 339 20.49 -4.26 23.86
N ASN A 340 21.12 -3.14 23.54
CA ASN A 340 22.51 -2.83 23.91
C ASN A 340 22.63 -1.96 25.19
N HIS A 341 21.53 -1.74 25.92
CA HIS A 341 21.45 -1.16 27.27
C HIS A 341 22.05 0.26 27.48
N GLN A 342 22.51 0.96 26.44
CA GLN A 342 22.91 2.38 26.53
C GLN A 342 22.51 3.15 25.26
N ILE A 343 21.52 4.05 25.39
CA ILE A 343 21.23 5.07 24.37
C ILE A 343 22.33 6.13 24.50
N LYS A 344 23.26 6.14 23.53
CA LYS A 344 24.34 7.15 23.45
C LYS A 344 23.95 8.24 22.45
N MET A 345 24.57 9.42 22.51
CA MET A 345 24.38 10.51 21.53
C MET A 345 24.49 10.06 20.05
N LYS A 346 25.30 9.03 19.78
CA LYS A 346 25.41 8.40 18.46
C LYS A 346 24.05 7.92 17.89
N PHE A 347 23.12 7.48 18.74
CA PHE A 347 21.76 7.11 18.34
C PHE A 347 21.06 8.29 17.66
N TYR A 348 20.87 9.40 18.39
CA TYR A 348 20.17 10.58 17.90
C TYR A 348 20.82 11.14 16.64
N LEU A 349 22.15 11.17 16.59
CA LEU A 349 22.90 11.61 15.42
C LEU A 349 22.67 10.72 14.19
N THR A 350 22.76 9.39 14.34
CA THR A 350 22.54 8.48 13.20
C THR A 350 21.10 8.50 12.72
N SER A 351 20.13 8.62 13.61
CA SER A 351 18.71 8.65 13.27
C SER A 351 18.34 9.96 12.57
N PHE A 352 18.77 11.09 13.12
CA PHE A 352 18.65 12.40 12.48
C PHE A 352 19.35 12.44 11.12
N ALA A 353 20.61 11.97 11.02
CA ALA A 353 21.34 11.95 9.76
C ALA A 353 20.68 11.05 8.71
N SER A 354 20.13 9.89 9.12
CA SER A 354 19.42 8.99 8.19
C SER A 354 18.13 9.62 7.67
N ILE A 355 17.36 10.28 8.55
CA ILE A 355 16.13 10.98 8.20
C ILE A 355 16.43 12.17 7.28
N ALA A 356 17.41 12.99 7.64
CA ALA A 356 17.83 14.15 6.85
C ALA A 356 18.35 13.71 5.48
N ALA A 357 19.19 12.67 5.41
CA ALA A 357 19.69 12.14 4.15
C ALA A 357 18.57 11.55 3.27
N MET A 358 17.61 10.84 3.88
CA MET A 358 16.44 10.31 3.17
C MET A 358 15.59 11.44 2.57
N ALA A 359 15.25 12.45 3.38
CA ALA A 359 14.43 13.58 2.96
C ALA A 359 15.13 14.46 1.92
N ALA A 360 16.44 14.66 2.08
CA ALA A 360 17.26 15.36 1.10
C ALA A 360 17.31 14.56 -0.21
N ALA A 361 17.53 13.25 -0.17
CA ALA A 361 17.54 12.41 -1.36
C ALA A 361 16.18 12.40 -2.07
N SER A 362 15.06 12.32 -1.32
CA SER A 362 13.73 12.31 -1.91
C SER A 362 13.35 13.60 -2.62
N TYR A 363 13.94 14.73 -2.23
CA TYR A 363 13.71 16.02 -2.88
C TYR A 363 14.74 16.32 -3.98
N LEU A 364 16.04 16.19 -3.67
CA LEU A 364 17.13 16.60 -4.56
C LEU A 364 17.24 15.75 -5.82
N LEU A 365 16.95 14.44 -5.74
CA LEU A 365 16.96 13.55 -6.91
C LEU A 365 15.87 13.91 -7.93
N TYR A 366 14.86 14.67 -7.51
CA TYR A 366 13.73 15.12 -8.33
C TYR A 366 13.71 16.65 -8.47
N LEU A 367 14.83 17.31 -8.16
CA LEU A 367 14.94 18.77 -8.23
C LEU A 367 14.52 19.34 -9.59
N PRO A 368 14.87 18.75 -10.76
CA PRO A 368 14.39 19.27 -12.05
C PRO A 368 12.86 19.32 -12.14
N TYR A 369 12.16 18.32 -11.57
CA TYR A 369 10.69 18.34 -11.51
C TYR A 369 10.21 19.47 -10.60
N HIS A 370 10.75 19.58 -9.38
CA HIS A 370 10.34 20.60 -8.42
C HIS A 370 10.58 22.03 -8.91
N LEU A 371 11.65 22.28 -9.67
CA LEU A 371 11.93 23.58 -10.25
C LEU A 371 10.96 23.92 -11.40
N SER A 372 10.46 22.91 -12.11
CA SER A 372 9.47 23.10 -13.18
C SER A 372 8.04 23.22 -12.64
N TYR A 373 7.72 22.51 -11.56
CA TYR A 373 6.37 22.39 -11.02
C TYR A 373 6.02 23.55 -10.09
N LYS A 374 5.01 24.35 -10.45
CA LYS A 374 4.46 25.41 -9.58
C LYS A 374 3.32 24.86 -8.73
N ILE A 375 3.49 24.83 -7.40
CA ILE A 375 2.42 24.47 -6.46
C ILE A 375 1.65 25.74 -6.08
N ASP A 376 0.48 25.95 -6.66
CA ASP A 376 -0.47 26.97 -6.20
C ASP A 376 -1.57 26.33 -5.33
N LYS A 377 -1.17 25.44 -4.40
CA LYS A 377 -2.09 24.75 -3.49
C LYS A 377 -1.70 25.00 -2.05
N THR A 378 -2.67 25.44 -1.25
CA THR A 378 -2.51 25.72 0.18
C THR A 378 -3.21 24.65 1.02
N ILE A 379 -2.72 24.42 2.23
CA ILE A 379 -3.39 23.58 3.22
C ILE A 379 -4.25 24.49 4.11
N SER A 380 -5.53 24.17 4.23
CA SER A 380 -6.51 24.96 4.97
C SER A 380 -7.28 24.10 5.98
N LEU A 381 -7.86 24.73 7.00
CA LEU A 381 -8.68 24.06 8.01
C LEU A 381 -10.07 23.73 7.46
N VAL A 382 -10.57 22.53 7.76
CA VAL A 382 -11.92 22.11 7.39
C VAL A 382 -12.97 22.96 8.13
N PRO A 383 -13.84 23.69 7.41
CA PRO A 383 -14.80 24.60 8.04
C PRO A 383 -16.00 23.88 8.67
N SER A 384 -16.59 22.91 7.97
CA SER A 384 -17.75 22.12 8.40
C SER A 384 -17.88 20.86 7.50
N GLY A 385 -18.88 20.00 7.75
CA GLY A 385 -19.09 18.79 6.93
C GLY A 385 -18.05 17.69 7.18
N ARG A 386 -17.71 17.47 8.46
CA ARG A 386 -16.79 16.42 8.89
C ARG A 386 -17.40 15.03 8.72
N THR A 387 -16.57 14.01 8.64
CA THR A 387 -17.05 12.65 8.30
C THR A 387 -17.92 12.15 9.46
N SER A 388 -19.06 11.51 9.17
CA SER A 388 -19.83 10.84 10.21
C SER A 388 -19.28 9.43 10.47
N LEU A 389 -19.43 8.95 11.71
CA LEU A 389 -18.97 7.63 12.12
C LEU A 389 -19.59 6.50 11.28
N ILE A 390 -20.87 6.61 10.90
CA ILE A 390 -21.56 5.60 10.08
C ILE A 390 -20.85 5.38 8.74
N PHE A 391 -20.52 6.47 8.03
CA PHE A 391 -19.89 6.39 6.71
C PHE A 391 -18.46 5.86 6.83
N TYR A 392 -17.73 6.29 7.87
CA TYR A 392 -16.38 5.80 8.10
C TYR A 392 -16.37 4.30 8.44
N MET A 393 -17.31 3.83 9.27
CA MET A 393 -17.49 2.41 9.57
C MET A 393 -17.97 1.61 8.36
N ALA A 394 -18.79 2.19 7.48
CA ALA A 394 -19.21 1.54 6.26
C ALA A 394 -18.01 1.27 5.32
N ILE A 395 -17.02 2.16 5.29
CA ILE A 395 -15.79 2.00 4.50
C ILE A 395 -14.81 1.04 5.19
N TYR A 396 -14.42 1.34 6.43
CA TYR A 396 -13.29 0.70 7.11
C TYR A 396 -13.67 -0.27 8.23
N GLY A 397 -14.96 -0.52 8.47
CA GLY A 397 -15.44 -1.26 9.64
C GLY A 397 -14.79 -2.64 9.83
N LEU A 398 -14.55 -3.37 8.73
CA LEU A 398 -13.84 -4.65 8.77
C LEU A 398 -12.39 -4.49 9.25
N PHE A 399 -11.66 -3.49 8.72
CA PHE A 399 -10.27 -3.23 9.12
C PHE A 399 -10.19 -2.74 10.56
N LEU A 400 -11.08 -1.82 10.95
CA LEU A 400 -11.15 -1.31 12.32
C LEU A 400 -11.41 -2.42 13.32
N PHE A 401 -12.35 -3.33 13.05
CA PHE A 401 -12.60 -4.48 13.91
C PHE A 401 -11.34 -5.32 14.14
N LEU A 402 -10.61 -5.66 13.07
CA LEU A 402 -9.37 -6.42 13.16
C LEU A 402 -8.28 -5.63 13.91
N ILE A 403 -8.09 -4.36 13.58
CA ILE A 403 -7.08 -3.47 14.16
C ILE A 403 -7.31 -3.27 15.66
N TYR A 404 -8.52 -2.97 16.10
CA TYR A 404 -8.85 -2.84 17.52
C TYR A 404 -8.61 -4.15 18.27
N THR A 405 -9.01 -5.29 17.69
CA THR A 405 -8.76 -6.60 18.28
C THR A 405 -7.26 -6.84 18.49
N PHE A 406 -6.43 -6.43 17.54
CA PHE A 406 -4.98 -6.55 17.62
C PHE A 406 -4.36 -5.59 18.66
N VAL A 407 -4.74 -4.32 18.67
CA VAL A 407 -4.18 -3.29 19.56
C VAL A 407 -4.58 -3.52 21.02
N LEU A 408 -5.85 -3.86 21.28
CA LEU A 408 -6.33 -4.17 22.64
C LEU A 408 -5.64 -5.42 23.21
N ARG A 409 -5.34 -6.39 22.36
CA ARG A 409 -4.52 -7.56 22.74
C ARG A 409 -3.12 -7.18 23.16
N ASN A 410 -2.48 -6.26 22.41
CA ASN A 410 -1.08 -5.95 22.64
C ASN A 410 -0.85 -5.01 23.83
N THR A 411 -1.84 -4.17 24.13
CA THR A 411 -1.80 -3.25 25.27
C THR A 411 -2.03 -3.96 26.62
N TRP A 412 -2.89 -4.98 26.66
CA TRP A 412 -3.37 -5.59 27.89
C TRP A 412 -3.11 -7.10 27.97
N ASN A 413 -2.55 -7.56 29.09
CA ASN A 413 -2.41 -9.00 29.37
C ASN A 413 -3.81 -9.65 29.41
N PHE A 414 -4.09 -10.54 28.46
CA PHE A 414 -5.41 -11.08 28.16
C PHE A 414 -6.17 -11.61 29.40
N ASN A 415 -7.22 -10.90 29.85
CA ASN A 415 -8.32 -11.48 30.61
C ASN A 415 -9.54 -11.66 29.69
N LYS A 416 -10.34 -12.72 29.89
CA LYS A 416 -11.51 -13.08 29.05
C LYS A 416 -12.53 -11.93 28.86
N GLY A 417 -12.55 -10.92 29.74
CA GLY A 417 -13.42 -9.73 29.61
C GLY A 417 -13.05 -8.78 28.47
N ILE A 418 -11.82 -8.81 27.95
CA ILE A 418 -11.32 -7.82 26.98
C ILE A 418 -11.81 -8.08 25.56
N PHE A 419 -12.07 -9.35 25.21
CA PHE A 419 -12.76 -9.70 23.95
C PHE A 419 -14.19 -9.15 23.92
N ARG A 420 -14.83 -9.00 25.09
CA ARG A 420 -16.13 -8.30 25.20
C ARG A 420 -15.95 -6.78 25.04
N LEU A 421 -14.87 -6.18 25.56
CA LEU A 421 -14.54 -4.76 25.36
C LEU A 421 -14.17 -4.38 23.92
N SER A 422 -13.47 -5.24 23.18
CA SER A 422 -13.22 -5.05 21.74
C SER A 422 -14.49 -5.14 20.89
N LEU A 423 -15.58 -5.71 21.44
CA LEU A 423 -16.92 -5.66 20.86
C LEU A 423 -17.72 -4.45 21.38
N ILE A 424 -17.41 -3.93 22.57
CA ILE A 424 -18.10 -2.78 23.18
C ILE A 424 -17.78 -1.49 22.44
N LEU A 425 -16.55 -1.21 22.02
CA LEU A 425 -16.23 0.05 21.30
C LEU A 425 -16.85 0.11 19.90
N PRO A 426 -16.72 -0.94 19.04
CA PRO A 426 -17.50 -1.04 17.80
C PRO A 426 -19.01 -1.16 18.06
N GLY A 427 -19.42 -1.71 19.20
CA GLY A 427 -20.82 -1.83 19.61
C GLY A 427 -21.44 -0.49 20.04
N ILE A 428 -20.69 0.36 20.74
CA ILE A 428 -21.05 1.74 21.08
C ILE A 428 -21.06 2.57 19.79
N ALA A 429 -20.04 2.42 18.94
CA ALA A 429 -20.04 3.02 17.61
C ALA A 429 -21.27 2.57 16.80
N ALA A 430 -21.60 1.27 16.80
CA ALA A 430 -22.79 0.74 16.14
C ALA A 430 -24.10 1.24 16.75
N LEU A 431 -24.18 1.46 18.07
CA LEU A 431 -25.35 2.03 18.74
C LEU A 431 -25.53 3.51 18.40
N ILE A 432 -24.43 4.29 18.36
CA ILE A 432 -24.41 5.68 17.89
C ILE A 432 -24.85 5.73 16.43
N THR A 433 -24.29 4.85 15.60
CA THR A 433 -24.65 4.66 14.19
C THR A 433 -26.12 4.25 14.00
N LEU A 434 -26.67 3.37 14.84
CA LEU A 434 -28.09 2.98 14.79
C LEU A 434 -29.00 4.13 15.25
N PHE A 435 -28.57 4.93 16.22
CA PHE A 435 -29.29 6.12 16.66
C PHE A 435 -29.31 7.18 15.54
N GLU A 436 -28.17 7.44 14.89
CA GLU A 436 -28.06 8.34 13.74
C GLU A 436 -28.86 7.84 12.53
N ALA A 437 -28.78 6.55 12.21
CA ALA A 437 -29.57 5.94 11.13
C ALA A 437 -31.07 6.04 11.42
N ARG A 438 -31.49 5.88 12.67
CA ARG A 438 -32.89 6.10 13.08
C ARG A 438 -33.30 7.57 12.93
N GLN A 439 -32.44 8.52 13.30
CA GLN A 439 -32.71 9.94 13.07
C GLN A 439 -32.82 10.26 11.57
N PHE A 440 -31.95 9.68 10.74
CA PHE A 440 -31.95 9.84 9.28
C PHE A 440 -33.20 9.26 8.61
N ILE A 441 -33.68 8.09 9.06
CA ILE A 441 -34.87 7.43 8.50
C ILE A 441 -36.18 8.13 8.94
N PHE A 442 -36.23 8.66 10.17
CA PHE A 442 -37.48 9.18 10.75
C PHE A 442 -37.62 10.72 10.73
N ASN A 443 -36.56 11.49 10.49
CA ASN A 443 -36.65 12.95 10.32
C ASN A 443 -36.48 13.37 8.86
N ILE A 444 -37.40 14.22 8.38
CA ILE A 444 -37.36 14.96 7.09
C ILE A 444 -36.29 16.07 7.19
N ALA A 445 -35.07 15.74 7.58
CA ALA A 445 -33.93 16.65 7.58
C ALA A 445 -32.90 16.08 6.61
N THR A 446 -32.78 16.73 5.45
CA THR A 446 -31.91 16.36 4.32
C THR A 446 -30.42 16.38 4.63
N ASN A 447 -30.02 16.71 5.87
CA ASN A 447 -28.69 16.47 6.40
C ASN A 447 -28.81 16.38 7.93
N PRO A 448 -28.53 15.24 8.58
CA PRO A 448 -28.34 15.26 10.03
C PRO A 448 -27.24 16.28 10.32
N LYS A 449 -27.44 17.16 11.31
CA LYS A 449 -26.34 17.97 11.87
C LYS A 449 -25.34 16.98 12.46
N VAL A 450 -24.40 16.51 11.64
CA VAL A 450 -23.34 15.59 12.02
C VAL A 450 -22.59 16.24 13.17
N ASN A 451 -22.41 15.52 14.28
CA ASN A 451 -21.56 16.04 15.33
C ASN A 451 -20.16 16.15 14.74
N GLU A 452 -19.61 17.35 14.73
CA GLU A 452 -18.42 17.69 13.97
C GLU A 452 -17.15 16.90 14.35
N TYR A 453 -17.16 16.05 15.38
CA TYR A 453 -15.95 15.36 15.86
C TYR A 453 -16.17 13.88 16.20
N GLU A 454 -17.18 13.24 15.61
CA GLU A 454 -17.52 11.83 15.87
C GLU A 454 -16.34 10.87 15.69
N LEU A 455 -15.50 11.06 14.65
CA LEU A 455 -14.38 10.15 14.39
C LEU A 455 -13.32 10.17 15.50
N LEU A 456 -13.21 11.23 16.30
CA LEU A 456 -12.22 11.30 17.36
C LEU A 456 -12.44 10.24 18.44
N ILE A 457 -13.70 9.83 18.66
CA ILE A 457 -14.09 8.76 19.59
C ILE A 457 -13.41 7.45 19.21
N LEU A 458 -13.18 7.22 17.92
CA LEU A 458 -12.51 6.05 17.39
C LEU A 458 -11.00 6.30 17.29
N LEU A 459 -10.60 7.34 16.57
CA LEU A 459 -9.21 7.55 16.16
C LEU A 459 -8.28 7.87 17.32
N ILE A 460 -8.70 8.66 18.32
CA ILE A 460 -7.83 9.05 19.44
C ILE A 460 -7.50 7.85 20.34
N PRO A 461 -8.48 7.05 20.83
CA PRO A 461 -8.15 5.83 21.58
C PRO A 461 -7.29 4.87 20.78
N LEU A 462 -7.57 4.70 19.47
CA LEU A 462 -6.77 3.83 18.63
C LEU A 462 -5.30 4.30 18.53
N LEU A 463 -5.07 5.60 18.36
CA LEU A 463 -3.74 6.21 18.35
C LEU A 463 -3.01 5.96 19.66
N VAL A 464 -3.63 6.33 20.79
CA VAL A 464 -3.02 6.22 22.13
C VAL A 464 -2.67 4.76 22.44
N LEU A 465 -3.61 3.84 22.23
CA LEU A 465 -3.38 2.43 22.48
C LEU A 465 -2.30 1.84 21.56
N SER A 466 -2.22 2.29 20.31
CA SER A 466 -1.19 1.83 19.36
C SER A 466 0.20 2.31 19.78
N VAL A 467 0.33 3.57 20.22
CA VAL A 467 1.60 4.11 20.74
C VAL A 467 2.03 3.37 22.00
N LEU A 468 1.12 3.17 22.95
CA LEU A 468 1.39 2.39 24.18
C LEU A 468 1.80 0.93 23.86
N SER A 469 1.22 0.34 22.81
CA SER A 469 1.59 -0.99 22.33
C SER A 469 3.02 -1.04 21.80
N ILE A 470 3.45 -0.04 21.03
CA ILE A 470 4.82 0.02 20.49
C ILE A 470 5.86 0.00 21.61
N LEU A 471 5.61 0.73 22.70
CA LEU A 471 6.54 0.82 23.83
C LEU A 471 6.76 -0.51 24.57
N LYS A 472 5.78 -1.44 24.51
CA LYS A 472 5.83 -2.74 25.19
C LYS A 472 6.25 -3.89 24.28
N GLU A 473 6.08 -3.71 22.97
CA GLU A 473 6.27 -4.77 21.99
C GLU A 473 7.75 -5.16 21.84
N LYS A 474 8.00 -6.44 21.56
CA LYS A 474 9.35 -6.97 21.32
C LYS A 474 9.54 -7.51 19.90
N ASP A 475 8.45 -7.86 19.21
CA ASP A 475 8.52 -8.30 17.82
C ASP A 475 8.52 -7.10 16.84
N LYS A 476 9.59 -6.99 16.04
CA LYS A 476 9.72 -6.00 14.97
C LYS A 476 8.56 -6.05 13.97
N ASN A 477 7.97 -7.23 13.72
CA ASN A 477 6.81 -7.35 12.83
C ASN A 477 5.58 -6.67 13.42
N ASN A 478 5.27 -6.89 14.71
CA ASN A 478 4.15 -6.26 15.38
C ASN A 478 4.31 -4.73 15.44
N VAL A 479 5.52 -4.25 15.71
CA VAL A 479 5.83 -2.81 15.73
C VAL A 479 5.62 -2.19 14.37
N PHE A 480 6.08 -2.85 13.30
CA PHE A 480 5.85 -2.37 11.94
C PHE A 480 4.36 -2.21 11.64
N ILE A 481 3.54 -3.18 12.04
CA ILE A 481 2.08 -3.14 11.86
C ILE A 481 1.44 -2.03 12.70
N LEU A 482 1.92 -1.79 13.93
CA LEU A 482 1.46 -0.67 14.75
C LEU A 482 1.82 0.69 14.13
N ILE A 483 3.00 0.82 13.50
CA ILE A 483 3.38 2.04 12.77
C ILE A 483 2.45 2.26 11.57
N LEU A 484 2.10 1.21 10.82
CA LEU A 484 1.13 1.29 9.73
C LEU A 484 -0.27 1.71 10.25
N ILE A 485 -0.73 1.14 11.37
CA ILE A 485 -1.99 1.54 12.01
C ILE A 485 -1.96 3.03 12.38
N ILE A 486 -0.91 3.49 13.07
CA ILE A 486 -0.73 4.89 13.46
C ILE A 486 -0.72 5.81 12.24
N THR A 487 -0.04 5.41 11.18
CA THR A 487 0.01 6.17 9.92
C THR A 487 -1.39 6.33 9.34
N GLY A 488 -2.19 5.27 9.28
CA GLY A 488 -3.57 5.36 8.80
C GLY A 488 -4.49 6.19 9.69
N VAL A 489 -4.25 6.19 11.01
CA VAL A 489 -4.95 7.11 11.94
C VAL A 489 -4.56 8.57 11.65
N PHE A 490 -3.28 8.87 11.42
CA PHE A 490 -2.85 10.22 11.05
C PHE A 490 -3.44 10.69 9.72
N ILE A 491 -3.52 9.81 8.71
CA ILE A 491 -4.18 10.11 7.45
C ILE A 491 -5.65 10.50 7.70
N SER A 492 -6.35 9.70 8.51
CA SER A 492 -7.77 9.93 8.80
C SER A 492 -7.98 11.22 9.60
N LEU A 493 -7.16 11.48 10.62
CA LEU A 493 -7.19 12.74 11.39
C LEU A 493 -6.84 13.94 10.50
N PHE A 494 -5.86 13.80 9.59
CA PHE A 494 -5.53 14.86 8.64
C PHE A 494 -6.76 15.25 7.84
N CYS A 495 -7.49 14.29 7.26
CA CYS A 495 -8.70 14.58 6.50
C CYS A 495 -9.77 15.31 7.33
N GLU A 496 -9.89 15.04 8.64
CA GLU A 496 -10.90 15.66 9.50
C GLU A 496 -10.61 17.12 9.85
N PHE A 497 -9.34 17.50 9.93
CA PHE A 497 -8.94 18.86 10.32
C PHE A 497 -8.40 19.71 9.18
N LEU A 498 -7.76 19.08 8.20
CA LEU A 498 -7.00 19.73 7.14
C LEU A 498 -7.47 19.22 5.77
N TYR A 499 -7.44 20.12 4.79
CA TYR A 499 -7.63 19.77 3.39
C TYR A 499 -6.70 20.60 2.52
N ILE A 500 -6.39 20.09 1.34
CA ILE A 500 -5.67 20.87 0.33
C ILE A 500 -6.70 21.63 -0.49
N GLN A 501 -6.57 22.95 -0.50
CA GLN A 501 -7.40 23.84 -1.30
C GLN A 501 -7.06 23.65 -2.78
N ASP A 502 -8.05 23.20 -3.53
CA ASP A 502 -7.97 23.03 -4.97
C ASP A 502 -9.15 23.74 -5.67
N ALA A 503 -9.18 23.65 -7.00
CA ALA A 503 -10.18 24.34 -7.82
C ALA A 503 -11.63 23.95 -7.49
N LEU A 504 -11.86 22.77 -6.90
CA LEU A 504 -13.22 22.30 -6.56
C LEU A 504 -13.76 22.96 -5.29
N GLY A 505 -12.89 23.52 -4.45
CA GLY A 505 -13.29 24.32 -3.29
C GLY A 505 -13.87 25.69 -3.65
N SER A 506 -13.85 26.07 -4.94
CA SER A 506 -14.42 27.32 -5.46
C SER A 506 -15.41 27.08 -6.62
N ALA A 507 -15.77 25.82 -6.89
CA ALA A 507 -16.73 25.43 -7.92
C ALA A 507 -18.18 25.52 -7.42
N ASP A 508 -19.16 25.43 -8.33
CA ASP A 508 -20.59 25.30 -8.00
C ASP A 508 -21.12 23.95 -8.57
N PRO A 509 -21.54 22.98 -7.72
CA PRO A 509 -21.52 23.01 -6.25
C PRO A 509 -20.11 22.90 -5.64
N ILE A 510 -19.96 23.40 -4.40
CA ILE A 510 -18.67 23.49 -3.70
C ILE A 510 -18.27 22.13 -3.10
N TYR A 511 -17.09 21.61 -3.48
CA TYR A 511 -16.55 20.34 -2.99
C TYR A 511 -15.21 20.51 -2.27
N ILE A 512 -15.25 21.05 -1.04
CA ILE A 512 -14.05 21.47 -0.30
C ILE A 512 -13.03 20.33 -0.06
N ARG A 513 -13.51 19.15 0.36
CA ARG A 513 -12.65 18.04 0.83
C ARG A 513 -12.55 16.86 -0.14
N LEU A 514 -13.20 16.93 -1.30
CA LEU A 514 -13.43 15.78 -2.18
C LEU A 514 -12.13 15.09 -2.58
N ASN A 515 -11.17 15.82 -3.15
CA ASN A 515 -9.88 15.23 -3.55
C ASN A 515 -9.01 14.82 -2.37
N THR A 516 -9.09 15.56 -1.26
CA THR A 516 -8.35 15.21 -0.04
C THR A 516 -8.80 13.85 0.47
N ILE A 517 -10.11 13.65 0.66
CA ILE A 517 -10.66 12.38 1.11
C ILE A 517 -10.36 11.29 0.09
N PHE A 518 -10.57 11.54 -1.20
CA PHE A 518 -10.29 10.56 -2.24
C PHE A 518 -8.88 10.00 -2.17
N LYS A 519 -7.86 10.86 -2.32
CA LYS A 519 -6.48 10.40 -2.44
C LYS A 519 -5.97 9.81 -1.14
N MET A 520 -6.32 10.42 0.00
CA MET A 520 -5.85 9.99 1.31
C MET A 520 -6.53 8.71 1.79
N TYR A 521 -7.84 8.53 1.57
CA TYR A 521 -8.53 7.31 1.97
C TYR A 521 -8.11 6.11 1.12
N LEU A 522 -7.81 6.32 -0.16
CA LEU A 522 -7.24 5.26 -1.00
C LEU A 522 -5.91 4.74 -0.42
N GLN A 523 -5.01 5.64 0.00
CA GLN A 523 -3.75 5.27 0.67
C GLN A 523 -4.01 4.54 2.00
N ASN A 524 -4.96 5.05 2.80
CA ASN A 524 -5.30 4.43 4.08
C ASN A 524 -5.82 2.99 3.90
N TRP A 525 -6.61 2.73 2.84
CA TRP A 525 -7.05 1.38 2.50
C TRP A 525 -5.87 0.44 2.23
N VAL A 526 -4.88 0.88 1.45
CA VAL A 526 -3.67 0.07 1.17
C VAL A 526 -2.94 -0.28 2.45
N ILE A 527 -2.72 0.70 3.33
CA ILE A 527 -2.02 0.53 4.60
C ILE A 527 -2.78 -0.42 5.54
N TRP A 528 -4.08 -0.19 5.75
CA TRP A 528 -4.90 -1.02 6.64
C TRP A 528 -5.23 -2.40 6.08
N GLY A 529 -5.28 -2.56 4.75
CA GLY A 529 -5.36 -3.86 4.09
C GLY A 529 -4.14 -4.75 4.40
N ILE A 530 -2.95 -4.16 4.45
CA ILE A 530 -1.73 -4.86 4.88
C ILE A 530 -1.84 -5.30 6.34
N CYS A 531 -2.29 -4.40 7.21
CA CYS A 531 -2.53 -4.71 8.63
C CYS A 531 -3.50 -5.87 8.80
N ALA A 532 -4.64 -5.85 8.09
CA ALA A 532 -5.65 -6.88 8.15
C ALA A 532 -5.08 -8.28 7.82
N GLY A 533 -4.30 -8.39 6.74
CA GLY A 533 -3.68 -9.66 6.34
C GLY A 533 -2.75 -10.25 7.42
N TYR A 534 -1.94 -9.41 8.08
CA TYR A 534 -1.09 -9.84 9.20
C TYR A 534 -1.89 -10.17 10.47
N ILE A 535 -2.90 -9.37 10.81
CA ILE A 535 -3.68 -9.55 12.03
C ILE A 535 -4.41 -10.90 12.01
N VAL A 536 -4.96 -11.31 10.86
CA VAL A 536 -5.60 -12.63 10.72
C VAL A 536 -4.61 -13.77 10.97
N PHE A 537 -3.36 -13.64 10.51
CA PHE A 537 -2.29 -14.60 10.86
C PHE A 537 -2.03 -14.64 12.37
N HIS A 538 -1.82 -13.46 12.96
CA HIS A 538 -1.49 -13.31 14.37
C HIS A 538 -2.60 -13.80 15.32
N LEU A 539 -3.87 -13.69 14.91
CA LEU A 539 -5.02 -14.20 15.66
C LEU A 539 -5.13 -15.74 15.57
N ARG A 540 -4.85 -16.36 14.41
CA ARG A 540 -4.88 -17.83 14.30
C ARG A 540 -3.86 -18.49 15.22
N ASP A 541 -2.61 -18.05 15.19
CA ASP A 541 -1.54 -18.71 15.95
C ASP A 541 -1.84 -18.68 17.46
N PHE A 542 -2.62 -17.70 17.92
CA PHE A 542 -3.15 -17.64 19.27
C PHE A 542 -4.24 -18.70 19.57
N PHE A 543 -5.23 -18.86 18.69
CA PHE A 543 -6.27 -19.88 18.90
C PHE A 543 -5.70 -21.31 18.86
N ASN A 544 -4.69 -21.53 18.02
CA ASN A 544 -4.02 -22.82 17.92
C ASN A 544 -3.11 -23.12 19.12
N SER A 545 -2.40 -22.13 19.68
CA SER A 545 -1.53 -22.36 20.85
C SER A 545 -2.34 -22.73 22.10
N LYS A 546 -3.52 -22.13 22.31
CA LYS A 546 -4.44 -22.51 23.39
C LYS A 546 -4.97 -23.94 23.28
N LYS A 547 -5.24 -24.42 22.06
CA LYS A 547 -5.68 -25.80 21.84
C LYS A 547 -4.60 -26.82 22.26
N SER A 548 -3.33 -26.52 21.98
CA SER A 548 -2.21 -27.37 22.39
C SER A 548 -1.93 -27.38 23.91
N MET A 549 -2.34 -26.33 24.63
CA MET A 549 -2.29 -26.29 26.10
C MET A 549 -3.50 -26.96 26.76
N GLY A 550 -4.65 -27.03 26.06
CA GLY A 550 -5.87 -27.71 26.54
C GLY A 550 -5.77 -29.24 26.51
N ASP A 551 -4.99 -29.81 25.59
CA ASP A 551 -4.75 -31.27 25.49
C ASP A 551 -3.65 -31.80 26.42
N ARG A 552 -3.00 -30.92 27.20
CA ARG A 552 -2.07 -31.31 28.27
C ARG A 552 -2.71 -31.19 29.66
N SER A 553 -4.03 -31.33 29.77
CA SER A 553 -4.67 -31.61 31.05
C SER A 553 -4.47 -33.09 31.40
N CYS A 554 -3.66 -33.31 32.42
CA CYS A 554 -3.35 -34.59 33.01
C CYS A 554 -4.60 -35.46 33.16
N ARG A 555 -4.58 -36.67 32.59
CA ARG A 555 -5.42 -37.77 33.11
C ARG A 555 -4.93 -38.04 34.54
N PRO A 556 -5.82 -38.09 35.55
CA PRO A 556 -5.41 -38.49 36.89
C PRO A 556 -5.10 -39.99 36.84
N HIS A 557 -3.81 -40.36 36.96
CA HIS A 557 -3.44 -41.70 37.37
C HIS A 557 -3.76 -41.84 38.87
N PRO A 558 -4.50 -42.88 39.30
CA PRO A 558 -4.69 -43.13 40.71
C PRO A 558 -3.44 -43.81 41.28
N ALA A 559 -3.06 -43.36 42.47
CA ALA A 559 -2.12 -43.95 43.43
C ALA A 559 -0.61 -43.72 43.24
N GLY A 560 -0.04 -43.00 44.21
CA GLY A 560 1.16 -43.46 44.94
C GLY A 560 2.52 -42.87 44.54
N PHE A 561 3.10 -42.10 45.48
CA PHE A 561 4.54 -41.86 45.69
C PHE A 561 5.35 -40.93 44.76
N HIS A 562 5.69 -39.76 45.33
CA HIS A 562 7.01 -39.08 45.34
C HIS A 562 7.91 -39.04 44.07
N ILE A 563 8.19 -37.81 43.58
CA ILE A 563 9.53 -37.20 43.30
C ILE A 563 9.58 -36.28 42.04
N SER A 564 10.02 -35.03 42.30
CA SER A 564 10.66 -34.02 41.43
C SER A 564 10.03 -33.58 40.09
N CYS A 565 9.52 -32.34 40.08
CA CYS A 565 9.36 -31.52 38.87
C CYS A 565 10.73 -31.09 38.31
N PHE A 566 11.11 -31.62 37.14
CA PHE A 566 12.22 -31.08 36.35
C PHE A 566 11.70 -30.05 35.34
N CYS A 567 12.03 -28.78 35.58
CA CYS A 567 11.94 -27.69 34.62
C CYS A 567 12.85 -27.97 33.41
N TYR A 568 12.30 -27.97 32.19
CA TYR A 568 13.11 -27.92 30.96
C TYR A 568 13.12 -26.52 30.37
N TYR A 569 14.08 -25.72 30.83
CA TYR A 569 14.59 -24.52 30.15
C TYR A 569 15.67 -24.97 29.17
N ARG A 570 15.44 -24.88 27.85
CA ARG A 570 16.49 -25.21 26.86
C ARG A 570 17.31 -23.95 26.57
N LYS A 571 18.42 -23.81 27.30
CA LYS A 571 19.50 -22.84 27.08
C LYS A 571 20.60 -23.53 26.28
N ILE A 572 21.04 -22.88 25.20
CA ILE A 572 22.21 -23.25 24.38
C ILE A 572 23.49 -23.06 25.21
N ARG A 573 24.43 -24.03 25.20
CA ARG A 573 25.88 -23.78 25.26
C ARG A 573 26.75 -25.03 25.05
N GLN A 574 27.77 -24.84 24.20
CA GLN A 574 29.18 -25.27 24.30
C GLN A 574 29.53 -26.77 24.44
N PHE A 575 30.22 -27.27 23.40
CA PHE A 575 31.10 -28.44 23.46
C PHE A 575 32.57 -27.99 23.37
N GLN A 576 33.29 -28.15 24.48
CA GLN A 576 34.73 -28.34 24.69
C GLN A 576 34.79 -28.94 26.12
N GLY A 577 35.46 -30.03 26.49
CA GLY A 577 36.34 -31.03 25.88
C GLY A 577 36.66 -32.10 26.95
N CYS A 578 37.66 -32.93 26.69
CA CYS A 578 38.33 -33.91 27.58
C CYS A 578 37.62 -35.25 27.87
N SER A 579 38.02 -36.26 27.10
CA SER A 579 38.75 -37.44 27.59
C SER A 579 39.58 -38.02 26.45
#